data_AF-A0A7C8MXV8-F1
#
_entry.id   AF-A0A7C8MXV8-F1
#
_cell.length_a   1.000
_cell.length_b   1.000
_cell.length_c   1.000
_cell.angle_alpha   90.00
_cell.angle_beta   90.00
_cell.angle_gamma   90.00
#
_symmetry.space_group_name_H-M   'P 1'
#
loop_
_entity.id
_entity.type
_entity.pdbx_description
1 polymer ?
#
loop_
_entity_poly.entity_id
_entity_poly.type
_entity_poly.pdbx_seq_one_letter_code
_entity_poly.pdbx_strand_id
1 'polypeptide(L)'
;MRISLGVAAAAALATQAAAIINVIGPFALRITGKTDSGIDGYAWACHAGAATEGLCYTAGSGAVAGPVYEFYYNYTYDGTYTYPGSISYVFSYEGEGGTAVRVPSFLRLEPNWGSNVASALIPPGTSYGTPISLDFDTGFFYIGYLADDTHWNSTAPVAEPPKNVSNFHICYQWTGGYWYRSLAWVLGYEGATPQNPSCQPINLGIESLAPS
;
A
#
# COMPACT_ATOMS: atom_id res chain seq x y z
N MET A 1 30.47 10.27 64.06
CA MET A 1 30.70 9.22 63.05
C MET A 1 29.53 9.28 62.07
N ARG A 2 29.78 9.68 60.81
CA ARG A 2 28.73 10.00 59.82
C ARG A 2 28.23 8.71 59.16
N ILE A 3 26.92 8.46 59.18
CA ILE A 3 26.28 7.36 58.45
C ILE A 3 25.89 7.91 57.08
N SER A 4 26.61 7.49 56.05
CA SER A 4 26.28 7.80 54.65
C SER A 4 25.26 6.77 54.15
N LEU A 5 24.00 7.19 53.91
CA LEU A 5 23.04 6.38 53.17
C LEU A 5 23.34 6.52 51.67
N GLY A 6 23.89 5.45 51.08
CA GLY A 6 24.00 5.31 49.63
C GLY A 6 22.63 4.94 49.03
N VAL A 7 22.09 5.83 48.19
CA VAL A 7 20.90 5.54 47.38
C VAL A 7 21.37 4.73 46.16
N ALA A 8 20.99 3.46 46.09
CA ALA A 8 21.17 2.65 44.88
C ALA A 8 20.06 3.00 43.87
N ALA A 9 20.42 3.64 42.76
CA ALA A 9 19.50 3.85 41.64
C ALA A 9 19.35 2.54 40.85
N ALA A 10 18.18 1.92 40.90
CA ALA A 10 17.84 0.79 40.03
C ALA A 10 17.52 1.33 38.64
N ALA A 11 18.38 1.04 37.65
CA ALA A 11 18.08 1.29 36.25
C ALA A 11 17.05 0.26 35.78
N ALA A 12 15.81 0.69 35.53
CA ALA A 12 14.82 -0.14 34.87
C ALA A 12 15.19 -0.30 33.39
N LEU A 13 15.61 -1.51 33.01
CA LEU A 13 15.74 -1.91 31.61
C LEU A 13 14.34 -2.02 31.01
N ALA A 14 13.92 -1.02 30.24
CA ALA A 14 12.74 -1.13 29.40
C ALA A 14 13.07 -2.10 28.25
N THR A 15 12.55 -3.32 28.31
CA THR A 15 12.54 -4.23 27.17
C THR A 15 11.54 -3.71 26.15
N GLN A 16 12.03 -3.10 25.07
CA GLN A 16 11.21 -2.82 23.90
C GLN A 16 10.83 -4.16 23.26
N ALA A 17 9.56 -4.54 23.35
CA ALA A 17 9.05 -5.66 22.56
C ALA A 17 9.10 -5.26 21.08
N ALA A 18 9.85 -6.02 20.27
CA ALA A 18 9.80 -5.84 18.83
C ALA A 18 8.38 -6.18 18.33
N ALA A 19 7.81 -5.31 17.49
CA ALA A 19 6.53 -5.60 16.85
C ALA A 19 6.67 -6.85 15.96
N ILE A 20 5.76 -7.81 16.11
CA ILE A 20 5.71 -9.01 15.26
C ILE A 20 5.19 -8.59 13.88
N ILE A 21 6.02 -8.75 12.86
CA ILE A 21 5.63 -8.55 11.46
C ILE A 21 5.13 -9.89 10.91
N ASN A 22 3.90 -9.89 10.41
CA ASN A 22 3.29 -11.02 9.72
C ASN A 22 3.37 -10.81 8.20
N VAL A 23 3.52 -11.90 7.45
CA VAL A 23 3.59 -11.86 5.98
C VAL A 23 2.65 -12.90 5.39
N ILE A 24 1.82 -12.49 4.43
CA ILE A 24 0.97 -13.39 3.63
C ILE A 24 1.28 -13.24 2.14
N GLY A 25 1.04 -14.30 1.38
CA GLY A 25 1.32 -14.39 -0.06
C GLY A 25 2.15 -15.62 -0.43
N PRO A 26 2.48 -15.80 -1.72
CA PRO A 26 2.15 -14.89 -2.82
C PRO A 26 0.66 -14.93 -3.20
N PHE A 27 0.12 -13.80 -3.62
CA PHE A 27 -1.23 -13.65 -4.17
C PHE A 27 -1.22 -12.69 -5.35
N ALA A 28 -2.26 -12.73 -6.17
CA ALA A 28 -2.52 -11.73 -7.20
C ALA A 28 -3.28 -10.53 -6.60
N LEU A 29 -3.01 -9.34 -7.12
CA LEU A 29 -3.80 -8.14 -6.81
C LEU A 29 -4.98 -8.04 -7.78
N ARG A 30 -6.18 -8.34 -7.29
CA ARG A 30 -7.42 -8.28 -8.07
C ARG A 30 -7.94 -6.85 -8.15
N ILE A 31 -8.33 -6.43 -9.35
CA ILE A 31 -8.89 -5.10 -9.62
C ILE A 31 -10.29 -5.28 -10.19
N THR A 32 -11.29 -4.78 -9.48
CA THR A 32 -12.68 -4.74 -9.96
C THR A 32 -13.21 -3.31 -9.90
N GLY A 33 -14.09 -2.97 -10.83
CA GLY A 33 -14.73 -1.66 -10.86
C GLY A 33 -15.60 -1.38 -9.63
N LYS A 34 -15.53 -0.17 -9.07
CA LYS A 34 -16.60 0.35 -8.22
C LYS A 34 -17.70 0.87 -9.14
N THR A 35 -18.89 0.28 -9.08
CA THR A 35 -20.10 0.62 -9.87
C THR A 35 -19.97 0.45 -11.39
N ASP A 36 -20.61 -0.59 -11.97
CA ASP A 36 -20.92 -0.82 -13.40
C ASP A 36 -19.86 -0.44 -14.46
N SER A 37 -18.59 -0.27 -14.07
CA SER A 37 -17.55 0.32 -14.91
C SER A 37 -16.91 -0.67 -15.89
N GLY A 38 -17.35 -1.94 -15.87
CA GLY A 38 -16.81 -3.03 -16.68
C GLY A 38 -15.32 -3.33 -16.41
N ILE A 39 -14.71 -2.68 -15.41
CA ILE A 39 -13.32 -2.90 -15.04
C ILE A 39 -13.22 -4.23 -14.34
N ASP A 40 -12.46 -5.12 -14.96
CA ASP A 40 -12.12 -6.40 -14.38
C ASP A 40 -10.72 -6.82 -14.81
N GLY A 41 -9.85 -7.13 -13.86
CA GLY A 41 -8.44 -7.31 -14.16
C GLY A 41 -7.54 -7.57 -12.96
N TYR A 42 -6.24 -7.45 -13.19
CA TYR A 42 -5.23 -7.64 -12.16
C TYR A 42 -4.16 -6.54 -12.24
N ALA A 43 -3.54 -6.26 -11.10
CA ALA A 43 -2.30 -5.48 -11.09
C ALA A 43 -1.12 -6.38 -11.43
N TRP A 44 -0.13 -5.84 -12.13
CA TRP A 44 1.17 -6.47 -12.36
C TRP A 44 2.30 -5.46 -12.21
N ALA A 45 3.47 -5.95 -11.76
CA ALA A 45 4.67 -5.16 -11.60
C ALA A 45 5.26 -4.84 -12.98
N CYS A 46 5.13 -3.58 -13.40
CA CYS A 46 5.56 -3.08 -14.70
C CYS A 46 6.70 -2.07 -14.58
N HIS A 47 7.66 -2.12 -15.51
CA HIS A 47 8.85 -1.29 -15.40
C HIS A 47 8.50 0.21 -15.42
N ALA A 48 8.85 0.93 -14.34
CA ALA A 48 8.59 2.35 -14.14
C ALA A 48 9.87 3.22 -14.16
N GLY A 49 11.04 2.62 -14.41
CA GLY A 49 12.35 3.29 -14.50
C GLY A 49 13.19 3.19 -13.22
N ALA A 50 14.51 3.36 -13.31
CA ALA A 50 15.45 3.33 -12.17
C ALA A 50 15.23 2.16 -11.18
N ALA A 51 15.00 0.95 -11.70
CA ALA A 51 14.65 -0.26 -10.93
C ALA A 51 13.38 -0.15 -10.07
N THR A 52 12.48 0.76 -10.41
CA THR A 52 11.15 0.91 -9.82
C THR A 52 10.13 0.21 -10.70
N GLU A 53 9.16 -0.47 -10.08
CA GLU A 53 7.98 -0.98 -10.76
C GLU A 53 6.77 -0.10 -10.46
N GLY A 54 5.82 -0.02 -11.38
CA GLY A 54 4.47 0.46 -11.14
C GLY A 54 3.52 -0.71 -10.96
N LEU A 55 2.36 -0.46 -10.35
CA LEU A 55 1.24 -1.40 -10.37
C LEU A 55 0.38 -1.14 -11.62
N CYS A 56 0.75 -1.74 -12.75
CA CYS A 56 0.01 -1.61 -14.00
C CYS A 56 -1.23 -2.49 -14.02
N TYR A 57 -2.24 -2.05 -14.76
CA TYR A 57 -3.48 -2.79 -14.98
C TYR A 57 -3.34 -3.71 -16.20
N THR A 58 -3.81 -4.94 -16.06
CA THR A 58 -4.17 -5.79 -17.20
C THR A 58 -5.64 -6.19 -17.09
N ALA A 59 -6.35 -6.20 -18.22
CA ALA A 59 -7.75 -6.61 -18.25
C ALA A 59 -7.86 -8.15 -18.32
N GLY A 60 -8.90 -8.69 -17.68
CA GLY A 60 -9.23 -10.10 -17.74
C GLY A 60 -9.69 -10.67 -16.40
N SER A 61 -10.56 -11.67 -16.47
CA SER A 61 -11.09 -12.39 -15.32
C SER A 61 -10.40 -13.75 -15.09
N GLY A 62 -9.49 -14.13 -15.98
CA GLY A 62 -8.76 -15.39 -15.87
C GLY A 62 -7.67 -15.29 -14.82
N ALA A 63 -7.53 -16.32 -13.99
CA ALA A 63 -6.48 -16.38 -12.99
C ALA A 63 -5.10 -16.15 -13.63
N VAL A 64 -4.29 -15.34 -12.96
CA VAL A 64 -2.96 -14.95 -13.43
C VAL A 64 -1.86 -15.76 -12.73
N ALA A 65 -0.72 -15.88 -13.39
CA ALA A 65 0.46 -16.57 -12.87
C ALA A 65 1.74 -15.87 -13.29
N GLY A 66 2.83 -16.17 -12.59
CA GLY A 66 4.17 -15.69 -12.88
C GLY A 66 4.61 -14.53 -11.98
N PRO A 67 5.93 -14.28 -11.92
CA PRO A 67 6.53 -13.47 -10.88
C PRO A 67 6.10 -12.01 -10.90
N VAL A 68 5.61 -11.47 -12.01
CA VAL A 68 5.10 -10.08 -12.09
C VAL A 68 3.72 -9.89 -11.44
N TYR A 69 3.02 -10.99 -11.12
CA TYR A 69 1.74 -11.00 -10.42
C TYR A 69 1.86 -11.45 -8.96
N GLU A 70 3.06 -11.83 -8.50
CA GLU A 70 3.29 -12.35 -7.15
C GLU A 70 3.53 -11.22 -6.16
N PHE A 71 2.47 -10.84 -5.45
CA PHE A 71 2.53 -9.84 -4.39
C PHE A 71 2.40 -10.50 -3.01
N TYR A 72 2.91 -9.78 -2.02
CA TYR A 72 2.83 -10.17 -0.61
C TYR A 72 2.31 -9.00 0.21
N TYR A 73 1.80 -9.28 1.40
CA TYR A 73 1.35 -8.27 2.33
C TYR A 73 2.05 -8.43 3.67
N ASN A 74 2.79 -7.39 4.09
CA ASN A 74 3.51 -7.37 5.36
C ASN A 74 2.72 -6.47 6.31
N TYR A 75 2.28 -7.00 7.45
CA TYR A 75 1.42 -6.26 8.36
C TYR A 75 1.76 -6.52 9.82
N THR A 76 1.37 -5.57 10.65
CA THR A 76 1.33 -5.73 12.11
C THR A 76 -0.12 -5.81 12.57
N TYR A 77 -0.37 -6.47 13.69
CA TYR A 77 -1.67 -6.45 14.35
C TYR A 77 -1.70 -5.29 15.36
N ASP A 78 -2.68 -4.40 15.24
CA ASP A 78 -2.99 -3.48 16.33
C ASP A 78 -4.17 -3.99 17.18
N GLY A 79 -4.21 -3.59 18.44
CA GLY A 79 -5.28 -3.98 19.37
C GLY A 79 -6.68 -3.43 19.02
N THR A 80 -6.83 -2.75 17.89
CA THR A 80 -8.09 -2.22 17.36
C THR A 80 -8.62 -3.04 16.17
N TYR A 81 -8.08 -4.24 15.94
CA TYR A 81 -8.43 -5.13 14.83
C TYR A 81 -8.16 -4.52 13.45
N THR A 82 -7.28 -3.53 13.37
CA THR A 82 -6.76 -3.08 12.09
C THR A 82 -5.40 -3.70 11.83
N TYR A 83 -5.14 -3.98 10.56
CA TYR A 83 -3.95 -4.68 10.13
C TYR A 83 -3.13 -3.74 9.26
N PRO A 84 -2.59 -2.61 9.77
CA PRO A 84 -1.82 -1.70 8.95
C PRO A 84 -0.55 -2.40 8.47
N GLY A 85 -0.24 -2.21 7.19
CA GLY A 85 0.87 -2.90 6.55
C GLY A 85 1.29 -2.26 5.24
N SER A 86 2.00 -3.02 4.43
CA SER A 86 2.41 -2.63 3.10
C SER A 86 2.28 -3.80 2.14
N ILE A 87 1.63 -3.52 1.00
CA ILE A 87 1.73 -4.37 -0.18
C ILE A 87 3.20 -4.37 -0.61
N SER A 88 3.72 -5.54 -0.96
CA SER A 88 5.11 -5.69 -1.35
C SER A 88 5.29 -6.58 -2.57
N TYR A 89 6.38 -6.32 -3.27
CA TYR A 89 6.86 -7.08 -4.41
C TYR A 89 8.34 -7.43 -4.15
N VAL A 90 8.78 -8.58 -4.64
CA VAL A 90 10.17 -9.04 -4.42
C VAL A 90 10.93 -8.95 -5.73
N PHE A 91 11.75 -7.91 -5.86
CA PHE A 91 12.70 -7.83 -6.96
C PHE A 91 13.68 -8.99 -6.89
N SER A 92 13.96 -9.60 -8.03
CA SER A 92 14.93 -10.68 -8.16
C SER A 92 15.89 -10.33 -9.28
N TYR A 93 17.20 -10.33 -8.98
CA TYR A 93 18.25 -10.09 -9.97
C TYR A 93 19.48 -10.96 -9.66
N GLU A 94 20.37 -11.09 -10.64
CA GLU A 94 21.63 -11.80 -10.49
C GLU A 94 22.69 -10.85 -9.90
N GLY A 95 23.13 -11.16 -8.69
CA GLY A 95 24.20 -10.43 -7.99
C GLY A 95 25.59 -10.90 -8.40
N GLU A 96 26.60 -10.46 -7.66
CA GLU A 96 27.99 -10.84 -7.91
C GLU A 96 28.17 -12.37 -7.87
N GLY A 97 28.90 -12.90 -8.85
CA GLY A 97 29.18 -14.34 -8.96
C GLY A 97 27.98 -15.21 -9.31
N GLY A 98 26.89 -14.65 -9.85
CA GLY A 98 25.71 -15.43 -10.25
C GLY A 98 24.71 -15.72 -9.13
N THR A 99 24.89 -15.11 -7.96
CA THR A 99 24.03 -15.36 -6.80
C THR A 99 22.70 -14.62 -6.95
N ALA A 100 21.58 -15.33 -6.89
CA ALA A 100 20.26 -14.70 -6.93
C ALA A 100 20.06 -13.81 -5.68
N VAL A 101 19.80 -12.53 -5.90
CA VAL A 101 19.47 -11.55 -4.85
C VAL A 101 17.98 -11.26 -4.89
N ARG A 102 17.35 -11.26 -3.71
CA ARG A 102 15.93 -10.94 -3.53
C ARG A 102 15.78 -9.70 -2.66
N VAL A 103 15.06 -8.69 -3.15
CA VAL A 103 14.85 -7.43 -2.45
C VAL A 103 13.36 -7.19 -2.23
N PRO A 104 12.82 -7.50 -1.04
CA PRO A 104 11.47 -7.12 -0.66
C PRO A 104 11.31 -5.61 -0.74
N SER A 105 10.26 -5.17 -1.40
CA SER A 105 10.06 -3.77 -1.72
C SER A 105 8.62 -3.35 -1.53
N PHE A 106 8.41 -2.22 -0.86
CA PHE A 106 7.08 -1.80 -0.44
C PHE A 106 6.44 -0.84 -1.43
N LEU A 107 5.14 -1.00 -1.62
CA LEU A 107 4.33 -0.07 -2.38
C LEU A 107 4.34 1.30 -1.72
N ARG A 108 4.53 2.33 -2.54
CA ARG A 108 4.50 3.73 -2.19
C ARG A 108 3.51 4.45 -3.08
N LEU A 109 2.60 5.21 -2.47
CA LEU A 109 1.76 6.18 -3.15
C LEU A 109 2.56 7.49 -3.26
N GLU A 110 2.93 7.87 -4.48
CA GLU A 110 3.70 9.07 -4.75
C GLU A 110 2.80 10.21 -5.22
N PRO A 111 2.57 11.25 -4.39
CA PRO A 111 1.71 12.37 -4.74
C PRO A 111 2.32 13.22 -5.85
N ASN A 112 1.46 13.76 -6.70
CA ASN A 112 1.82 14.73 -7.73
C ASN A 112 1.34 16.13 -7.30
N TRP A 113 2.21 17.13 -7.26
CA TRP A 113 1.79 18.49 -6.87
C TRP A 113 0.92 19.21 -7.90
N GLY A 114 0.88 18.72 -9.14
CA GLY A 114 0.03 19.24 -10.21
C GLY A 114 -1.29 18.49 -10.40
N SER A 115 -1.56 17.43 -9.63
CA SER A 115 -2.80 16.65 -9.72
C SER A 115 -3.14 15.98 -8.39
N ASN A 116 -4.41 15.87 -8.02
CA ASN A 116 -4.85 15.10 -6.83
C ASN A 116 -4.77 13.57 -7.02
N VAL A 117 -3.84 13.08 -7.82
CA VAL A 117 -3.67 11.66 -8.13
C VAL A 117 -2.25 11.26 -7.74
N ALA A 118 -2.13 10.31 -6.82
CA ALA A 118 -0.87 9.73 -6.39
C ALA A 118 -0.63 8.39 -7.09
N SER A 119 0.49 8.26 -7.79
CA SER A 119 0.83 7.04 -8.53
C SER A 119 1.31 5.95 -7.57
N ALA A 120 0.93 4.69 -7.84
CA ALA A 120 1.35 3.55 -7.04
C ALA A 120 2.66 2.94 -7.60
N LEU A 121 3.77 3.19 -6.92
CA LEU A 121 5.12 2.80 -7.32
C LEU A 121 5.77 1.89 -6.28
N ILE A 122 6.66 1.02 -6.72
CA ILE A 122 7.40 0.08 -5.88
C ILE A 122 8.88 0.30 -6.17
N PRO A 123 9.54 1.24 -5.46
CA PRO A 123 10.99 1.40 -5.54
C PRO A 123 11.68 0.25 -4.79
N PRO A 124 12.97 -0.05 -5.08
CA PRO A 124 13.70 -1.06 -4.33
C PRO A 124 13.80 -0.72 -2.83
N GLY A 125 13.46 -1.69 -1.99
CA GLY A 125 13.56 -1.62 -0.54
C GLY A 125 12.24 -1.32 0.17
N THR A 126 12.29 -1.44 1.49
CA THR A 126 11.11 -1.37 2.37
C THR A 126 10.93 0.00 3.04
N SER A 127 11.83 0.95 2.77
CA SER A 127 11.74 2.29 3.34
C SER A 127 10.59 3.08 2.71
N TYR A 128 9.85 3.82 3.53
CA TYR A 128 8.77 4.73 3.10
C TYR A 128 7.59 4.06 2.37
N GLY A 129 7.37 2.75 2.58
CA GLY A 129 6.15 2.09 2.15
C GLY A 129 4.92 2.81 2.69
N THR A 130 3.89 2.99 1.86
CA THR A 130 2.65 3.61 2.29
C THR A 130 1.86 2.62 3.14
N PRO A 131 1.46 3.01 4.37
CA PRO A 131 0.59 2.17 5.20
C PRO A 131 -0.76 1.99 4.52
N ILE A 132 -1.07 0.76 4.16
CA ILE A 132 -2.35 0.33 3.59
C ILE A 132 -2.79 -0.87 4.41
N SER A 133 -4.04 -0.88 4.83
CA SER A 133 -4.65 -1.96 5.61
C SER A 133 -5.37 -2.94 4.69
N LEU A 134 -5.42 -4.21 5.10
CA LEU A 134 -6.22 -5.26 4.48
C LEU A 134 -7.39 -5.62 5.40
N ASP A 135 -8.60 -5.61 4.87
CA ASP A 135 -9.74 -6.25 5.50
C ASP A 135 -9.71 -7.74 5.16
N PHE A 136 -9.47 -8.59 6.17
CA PHE A 136 -9.38 -10.04 5.98
C PHE A 136 -10.74 -10.71 5.74
N ASP A 137 -11.85 -10.07 6.11
CA ASP A 137 -13.18 -10.63 5.87
C ASP A 137 -13.60 -10.42 4.40
N THR A 138 -13.27 -9.26 3.83
CA THR A 138 -13.63 -8.92 2.44
C THR A 138 -12.51 -9.16 1.42
N GLY A 139 -11.25 -9.24 1.87
CA GLY A 139 -10.08 -9.34 1.02
C GLY A 139 -9.70 -8.04 0.30
N PHE A 140 -10.25 -6.89 0.71
CA PHE A 140 -9.99 -5.59 0.08
C PHE A 140 -9.07 -4.69 0.88
N PHE A 141 -8.29 -3.90 0.15
CA PHE A 141 -7.39 -2.90 0.72
C PHE A 141 -8.10 -1.56 0.95
N TYR A 142 -7.66 -0.87 2.01
CA TYR A 142 -8.09 0.48 2.37
C TYR A 142 -6.97 1.20 3.13
N ILE A 143 -7.05 2.52 3.26
CA ILE A 143 -6.23 3.29 4.20
C ILE A 143 -7.11 3.66 5.39
N GLY A 144 -6.70 3.21 6.57
CA GLY A 144 -7.45 3.39 7.81
C GLY A 144 -7.18 4.73 8.49
N TYR A 145 -8.09 5.12 9.39
CA TYR A 145 -7.92 6.26 10.28
C TYR A 145 -7.61 7.60 9.60
N LEU A 146 -8.21 7.87 8.43
CA LEU A 146 -8.06 9.16 7.77
C LEU A 146 -9.01 10.19 8.36
N ALA A 147 -8.47 11.38 8.64
CA ALA A 147 -9.25 12.56 9.00
C ALA A 147 -9.80 13.23 7.73
N ASP A 148 -11.05 13.69 7.78
CA ASP A 148 -11.70 14.43 6.71
C ASP A 148 -11.91 15.88 7.15
N ASP A 149 -11.17 16.80 6.53
CA ASP A 149 -11.24 18.24 6.77
C ASP A 149 -12.07 18.99 5.73
N THR A 150 -12.70 18.29 4.78
CA THR A 150 -13.47 18.91 3.68
C THR A 150 -14.79 19.53 4.15
N HIS A 151 -15.27 19.15 5.33
CA HIS A 151 -16.53 19.61 5.92
C HIS A 151 -16.35 20.58 7.11
N TRP A 152 -15.12 21.03 7.38
CA TRP A 152 -14.86 21.90 8.54
C TRP A 152 -15.32 23.33 8.28
N ASN A 153 -15.93 23.95 9.31
CA ASN A 153 -16.30 25.37 9.23
C ASN A 153 -15.06 26.26 9.39
N SER A 154 -15.16 27.55 9.00
CA SER A 154 -14.05 28.52 9.00
C SER A 154 -13.48 28.91 10.38
N THR A 155 -14.02 28.35 11.47
CA THR A 155 -13.80 28.86 12.84
C THR A 155 -13.39 27.79 13.85
N ALA A 156 -13.88 26.57 13.73
CA ALA A 156 -13.46 25.43 14.55
C ALA A 156 -13.79 24.11 13.85
N PRO A 157 -12.87 23.12 13.86
CA PRO A 157 -13.17 21.79 13.34
C PRO A 157 -14.30 21.16 14.16
N VAL A 158 -15.28 20.58 13.48
CA VAL A 158 -16.16 19.60 14.11
C VAL A 158 -15.36 18.31 14.11
N ALA A 159 -15.05 17.78 15.30
CA ALA A 159 -14.31 16.53 15.39
C ALA A 159 -15.15 15.40 14.80
N GLU A 160 -14.77 14.93 13.61
CA GLU A 160 -15.31 13.72 13.02
C GLU A 160 -14.42 12.53 13.41
N PRO A 161 -15.03 11.35 13.69
CA PRO A 161 -14.23 10.15 13.87
C PRO A 161 -13.45 9.88 12.58
N PRO A 162 -12.16 9.51 12.66
CA PRO A 162 -11.42 9.05 11.50
C PRO A 162 -12.11 7.85 10.87
N LYS A 163 -11.98 7.71 9.55
CA LYS A 163 -12.68 6.68 8.79
C LYS A 163 -11.71 5.89 7.92
N ASN A 164 -12.12 4.67 7.59
CA ASN A 164 -11.44 3.85 6.61
C ASN A 164 -11.86 4.31 5.21
N VAL A 165 -10.89 4.49 4.31
CA VAL A 165 -11.13 5.01 2.96
C VAL A 165 -10.52 4.06 1.95
N SER A 166 -11.23 3.81 0.86
CA SER A 166 -10.69 3.08 -0.28
C SER A 166 -10.80 3.98 -1.51
N ASN A 167 -9.80 4.85 -1.73
CA ASN A 167 -9.81 5.80 -2.85
C ASN A 167 -8.96 5.35 -4.04
N PHE A 168 -8.87 4.04 -4.24
CA PHE A 168 -8.12 3.44 -5.34
C PHE A 168 -8.81 3.67 -6.68
N HIS A 169 -8.00 3.97 -7.69
CA HIS A 169 -8.42 4.21 -9.06
C HIS A 169 -7.45 3.55 -10.03
N ILE A 170 -7.93 3.29 -11.25
CA ILE A 170 -7.05 3.03 -12.40
C ILE A 170 -7.09 4.23 -13.32
N CYS A 171 -5.93 4.78 -13.63
CA CYS A 171 -5.78 5.98 -14.44
C CYS A 171 -4.73 5.75 -15.54
N TYR A 172 -4.88 6.42 -16.68
CA TYR A 172 -3.75 6.66 -17.58
C TYR A 172 -2.88 7.76 -16.99
N GLN A 173 -1.66 7.41 -16.56
CA GLN A 173 -0.78 8.32 -15.84
C GLN A 173 0.70 8.04 -16.10
N TRP A 174 1.53 9.05 -15.81
CA TRP A 174 2.99 8.94 -15.85
C TRP A 174 3.47 8.14 -14.64
N THR A 175 3.81 6.87 -14.87
CA THR A 175 4.22 5.91 -13.84
C THR A 175 5.75 5.85 -13.84
N GLY A 176 6.38 6.81 -13.13
CA GLY A 176 7.84 6.95 -13.02
C GLY A 176 8.51 7.46 -14.30
N GLY A 177 8.53 6.64 -15.35
CA GLY A 177 9.23 6.89 -16.62
C GLY A 177 8.42 6.55 -17.87
N TYR A 178 7.18 6.06 -17.72
CA TYR A 178 6.36 5.55 -18.81
C TYR A 178 4.88 5.88 -18.62
N TRP A 179 4.14 5.93 -19.73
CA TRP A 179 2.68 6.09 -19.70
C TRP A 179 2.01 4.72 -19.61
N TYR A 180 1.31 4.48 -18.51
CA TYR A 180 0.54 3.26 -18.31
C TYR A 180 -0.86 3.55 -17.82
N ARG A 181 -1.74 2.58 -18.03
CA ARG A 181 -2.94 2.42 -17.24
C ARG A 181 -2.55 1.70 -15.95
N SER A 182 -2.48 2.42 -14.84
CA SER A 182 -1.91 1.90 -13.58
C SER A 182 -2.73 2.32 -12.38
N LEU A 183 -2.51 1.62 -11.27
CA LEU A 183 -3.12 1.91 -9.98
C LEU A 183 -2.69 3.30 -9.49
N ALA A 184 -3.67 4.04 -8.99
CA ALA A 184 -3.48 5.32 -8.35
C ALA A 184 -4.34 5.42 -7.10
N TRP A 185 -3.97 6.35 -6.24
CA TRP A 185 -4.81 6.82 -5.14
C TRP A 185 -5.23 8.25 -5.43
N VAL A 186 -6.53 8.52 -5.42
CA VAL A 186 -7.03 9.89 -5.51
C VAL A 186 -6.96 10.52 -4.13
N LEU A 187 -6.30 11.68 -4.03
CA LEU A 187 -6.19 12.42 -2.78
C LEU A 187 -7.55 13.04 -2.43
N GLY A 188 -7.91 12.93 -1.15
CA GLY A 188 -9.21 13.30 -0.62
C GLY A 188 -9.98 12.09 -0.08
N TYR A 189 -11.18 12.37 0.43
CA TYR A 189 -12.07 11.35 0.98
C TYR A 189 -12.77 10.53 -0.12
N GLU A 190 -13.46 9.43 0.23
CA GLU A 190 -14.15 8.60 -0.76
C GLU A 190 -15.22 9.42 -1.50
N GLY A 191 -15.19 9.38 -2.84
CA GLY A 191 -15.99 10.23 -3.70
C GLY A 191 -15.29 11.50 -4.21
N ALA A 192 -14.05 11.77 -3.79
CA ALA A 192 -13.24 12.83 -4.37
C ALA A 192 -13.10 12.66 -5.90
N THR A 193 -13.38 13.73 -6.64
CA THR A 193 -13.29 13.69 -8.10
C THR A 193 -11.81 13.78 -8.54
N PRO A 194 -11.31 12.83 -9.33
CA PRO A 194 -9.95 12.90 -9.87
C PRO A 194 -9.82 14.06 -10.87
N GLN A 195 -8.72 14.81 -10.79
CA GLN A 195 -8.36 15.82 -11.78
C GLN A 195 -7.89 15.20 -13.10
N ASN A 196 -7.43 13.95 -13.07
CA ASN A 196 -7.14 13.17 -14.27
C ASN A 196 -8.44 12.50 -14.77
N PRO A 197 -8.97 12.91 -15.94
CA PRO A 197 -10.27 12.45 -16.44
C PRO A 197 -10.27 10.97 -16.89
N SER A 198 -9.11 10.34 -16.99
CA SER A 198 -9.02 8.91 -17.32
C SER A 198 -9.22 7.99 -16.12
N CYS A 199 -9.22 8.54 -14.90
CA CYS A 199 -9.33 7.77 -13.68
C CYS A 199 -10.72 7.17 -13.51
N GLN A 200 -10.75 5.89 -13.16
CA GLN A 200 -11.98 5.17 -12.83
C GLN A 200 -11.84 4.49 -11.46
N PRO A 201 -12.86 4.57 -10.58
CA PRO A 201 -12.78 4.03 -9.23
C PRO A 201 -12.82 2.51 -9.23
N ILE A 202 -12.00 1.89 -8.36
CA ILE A 202 -11.86 0.42 -8.28
C ILE A 202 -11.81 -0.07 -6.84
N ASN A 203 -12.14 -1.34 -6.65
CA ASN A 203 -11.74 -2.11 -5.48
C ASN A 203 -10.41 -2.79 -5.79
N LEU A 204 -9.46 -2.69 -4.87
CA LEU A 204 -8.20 -3.42 -4.91
C LEU A 204 -8.27 -4.52 -3.85
N GLY A 205 -8.10 -5.77 -4.26
CA GLY A 205 -8.14 -6.90 -3.33
C GLY A 205 -7.10 -7.95 -3.63
N ILE A 206 -7.15 -9.04 -2.86
CA ILE A 206 -6.29 -10.20 -3.04
C ILE A 206 -7.06 -11.36 -3.69
N GLU A 207 -6.38 -12.13 -4.53
CA GLU A 207 -6.90 -13.37 -5.10
C GLU A 207 -5.78 -14.41 -5.18
N SER A 208 -6.12 -15.69 -5.04
CA SER A 208 -5.15 -16.77 -5.24
C SER A 208 -4.62 -16.76 -6.67
N LEU A 209 -3.33 -17.04 -6.83
CA LEU A 209 -2.72 -17.22 -8.14
C LEU A 209 -3.27 -18.49 -8.82
N ALA A 210 -3.18 -18.55 -10.14
CA ALA A 210 -3.47 -19.79 -10.86
C ALA A 210 -2.52 -20.91 -10.38
N PRO A 211 -2.98 -22.18 -10.35
CA PRO A 211 -2.10 -23.32 -10.08
C PRO A 211 -0.94 -23.34 -11.07
N SER A 212 0.28 -23.48 -10.54
CA SER A 212 1.51 -23.68 -11.32
C SER A 212 1.59 -25.10 -11.91
#